data_AF-A0A415EN33-F1
#
_entry.id   AF-A0A415EN33-F1
#
_cell.length_a   1.000
_cell.length_b   1.000
_cell.length_c   1.000
_cell.angle_alpha   90.00
_cell.angle_beta   90.00
_cell.angle_gamma   90.00
#
_symmetry.space_group_name_H-M   'P 1'
#
loop_
_entity.id
_entity.type
_entity.pdbx_description
1 polymer ?
#
loop_
_entity_poly.entity_id
_entity_poly.type
_entity_poly.pdbx_seq_one_letter_code
_entity_poly.pdbx_strand_id
1 'polypeptide(L)'
;MFGLLQPDRVKVGQRIKGIKESMNLSFMELGNRLGVKKPTISSYVQGYALAPESVINQLSSISGKPVGWFYFGDIEEYIVDYLQLKGQNRIVQEHPKVVKAIKEEFYTGEFKNPAWENEVGYPCEEFMDDYFCELQQEIIKEEIQKLTANEIDHLPFSSELSDAKKDEAITVITSDIIEYMDVAGEFNYEKKDDMIKVVKEEVAKFDFFANSKFEDKYLIGKLINILSDNKQTIQLLNHLSKELTDRAFTGLFGGEELVETIQTLRPGLINLSNKISADQLEDWFEK
;
A
#
# COMPACT_ATOMS: atom_id res chain seq x y z
N MET A 1 12.67 -23.92 12.29
CA MET A 1 13.77 -22.95 12.46
C MET A 1 13.20 -21.56 12.19
N PHE A 2 13.45 -20.58 13.07
CA PHE A 2 12.98 -19.20 12.86
C PHE A 2 13.62 -18.58 11.61
N GLY A 3 12.87 -17.72 10.89
CA GLY A 3 13.33 -17.00 9.71
C GLY A 3 14.33 -15.87 10.02
N LEU A 4 14.32 -14.81 9.21
CA LEU A 4 15.07 -13.57 9.43
C LEU A 4 14.85 -12.99 10.84
N LEU A 5 13.59 -12.88 11.29
CA LEU A 5 13.30 -12.37 12.63
C LEU A 5 13.53 -13.44 13.70
N GLN A 6 14.55 -13.23 14.53
CA GLN A 6 14.92 -14.13 15.62
C GLN A 6 14.29 -13.68 16.94
N PRO A 7 13.90 -14.61 17.84
CA PRO A 7 13.32 -14.25 19.14
C PRO A 7 14.31 -13.45 20.01
N ASP A 8 13.86 -12.32 20.54
CA ASP A 8 14.64 -11.53 21.49
C ASP A 8 14.54 -12.13 22.89
N ARG A 9 15.67 -12.64 23.41
CA ARG A 9 15.75 -13.28 24.74
C ARG A 9 15.24 -12.41 25.90
N VAL A 10 15.40 -11.09 25.82
CA VAL A 10 14.93 -10.15 26.85
C VAL A 10 13.41 -10.02 26.75
N LYS A 11 12.85 -9.80 25.55
CA LYS A 11 11.40 -9.75 25.34
C LYS A 11 10.73 -11.07 25.74
N VAL A 12 11.28 -12.22 25.33
CA VAL A 12 10.79 -13.55 25.75
C VAL A 12 10.81 -13.67 27.28
N GLY A 13 11.91 -13.28 27.93
CA GLY A 13 12.04 -13.30 29.39
C GLY A 13 10.98 -12.45 30.10
N GLN A 14 10.70 -11.26 29.57
CA GLN A 14 9.64 -10.38 30.08
C GLN A 14 8.25 -11.00 29.94
N ARG A 15 7.95 -11.68 28.83
CA ARG A 15 6.66 -12.37 28.63
C ARG A 15 6.50 -13.55 29.59
N ILE A 16 7.56 -14.33 29.83
CA ILE A 16 7.58 -15.39 30.85
C ILE A 16 7.31 -14.80 32.25
N LYS A 17 7.93 -13.65 32.57
CA LYS A 17 7.69 -12.93 33.82
C LYS A 17 6.22 -12.51 33.95
N GLY A 18 5.64 -11.96 32.87
CA GLY A 18 4.24 -11.57 32.81
C GLY A 18 3.29 -12.73 33.11
N ILE A 19 3.53 -13.91 32.53
CA ILE A 19 2.73 -15.12 32.82
C ILE A 19 2.87 -15.56 34.28
N LYS A 20 4.10 -15.57 34.80
CA LYS A 20 4.33 -15.90 36.21
C LYS A 20 3.53 -14.97 37.13
N GLU A 21 3.51 -13.68 36.83
CA GLU A 21 2.80 -12.66 37.61
C GLU A 21 1.29 -12.76 37.45
N SER A 22 0.77 -12.96 36.23
CA SER A 22 -0.67 -13.11 35.99
C SER A 22 -1.27 -14.36 36.63
N MET A 23 -0.46 -15.41 36.80
CA MET A 23 -0.85 -16.64 37.49
C MET A 23 -0.58 -16.60 39.01
N ASN A 24 -0.05 -15.49 39.53
CA ASN A 24 0.37 -15.30 40.92
C ASN A 24 1.32 -16.40 41.44
N LEU A 25 2.29 -16.80 40.61
CA LEU A 25 3.26 -17.83 40.95
C LEU A 25 4.60 -17.23 41.42
N SER A 26 5.26 -17.95 42.32
CA SER A 26 6.69 -17.77 42.59
C SER A 26 7.54 -18.43 41.50
N PHE A 27 8.82 -18.05 41.40
CA PHE A 27 9.76 -18.72 40.49
C PHE A 27 9.96 -20.20 40.82
N MET A 28 9.79 -20.58 42.09
CA MET A 28 9.90 -21.96 42.51
C MET A 28 8.70 -22.78 42.03
N GLU A 29 7.48 -22.26 42.19
CA GLU A 29 6.27 -22.94 41.73
C GLU A 29 6.22 -23.05 40.21
N LEU A 30 6.59 -21.98 39.48
CA LEU A 30 6.67 -22.03 38.03
C LEU A 30 7.74 -23.04 37.57
N GLY A 31 8.91 -23.04 38.21
CA GLY A 31 9.96 -24.02 37.93
C GLY A 31 9.50 -25.47 38.14
N ASN A 32 8.80 -25.74 39.25
CA ASN A 32 8.25 -27.07 39.54
C ASN A 32 7.24 -27.52 38.47
N ARG A 33 6.36 -26.62 38.00
CA ARG A 33 5.39 -26.92 36.93
C ARG A 33 6.05 -27.22 35.59
N LEU A 34 7.18 -26.57 35.32
CA LEU A 34 7.94 -26.69 34.07
C LEU A 34 9.06 -27.76 34.15
N GLY A 35 9.20 -28.44 35.29
CA GLY A 35 10.28 -29.42 35.51
C GLY A 35 11.69 -28.82 35.50
N VAL A 36 11.85 -27.53 35.79
CA VAL A 36 13.15 -26.81 35.76
C VAL A 36 13.45 -26.12 37.09
N LYS A 37 14.74 -25.96 37.40
CA LYS A 37 15.17 -25.37 38.68
C LYS A 37 14.90 -23.86 38.69
N LYS A 38 14.61 -23.29 39.87
CA LYS A 38 14.43 -21.85 40.08
C LYS A 38 15.51 -20.96 39.42
N PRO A 39 16.84 -21.25 39.53
CA PRO A 39 17.86 -20.44 38.89
C PRO A 39 17.74 -20.41 37.36
N THR A 40 17.30 -21.52 36.75
CA THR A 40 17.08 -21.64 35.31
C THR A 40 15.93 -20.73 34.85
N ILE A 41 14.81 -20.72 35.58
CA ILE A 41 13.71 -19.78 35.30
C ILE A 41 14.15 -18.32 35.48
N SER A 42 14.93 -18.03 36.53
CA SER A 42 15.48 -16.69 36.74
C SER A 42 16.35 -16.25 35.55
N SER A 43 17.18 -17.15 35.03
CA SER A 43 18.01 -16.91 33.85
C SER A 43 17.20 -16.57 32.60
N TYR A 44 16.07 -17.25 32.38
CA TYR A 44 15.18 -16.95 31.25
C TYR A 44 14.49 -15.60 31.42
N VAL A 45 13.94 -15.33 32.61
CA VAL A 45 13.21 -14.09 32.91
C VAL A 45 14.11 -12.86 32.84
N GLN A 46 15.39 -13.01 33.19
CA GLN A 46 16.39 -11.95 33.08
C GLN A 46 16.95 -11.79 31.66
N GLY A 47 16.55 -12.65 30.71
CA GLY A 47 17.05 -12.62 29.34
C GLY A 47 18.51 -13.06 29.20
N TYR A 48 19.07 -13.76 30.20
CA TYR A 48 20.43 -14.30 30.09
C TYR A 48 20.51 -15.50 29.15
N ALA A 49 19.43 -16.28 29.08
CA ALA A 49 19.29 -17.42 28.16
C ALA A 49 17.89 -17.43 27.54
N LEU A 50 17.78 -17.88 26.29
CA LEU A 50 16.48 -18.16 25.68
C LEU A 50 15.92 -19.47 26.24
N ALA A 51 14.63 -19.48 26.58
CA ALA A 51 13.98 -20.71 27.03
C ALA A 51 13.89 -21.70 25.85
N PRO A 52 14.20 -23.00 26.06
CA PRO A 52 14.09 -24.00 25.01
C PRO A 52 12.63 -24.22 24.62
N GLU A 53 12.40 -24.70 23.40
CA GLU A 53 11.06 -24.90 22.85
C GLU A 53 10.18 -25.77 23.74
N SER A 54 10.72 -26.82 24.36
CA SER A 54 9.99 -27.67 25.30
C SER A 54 9.43 -26.90 26.51
N VAL A 55 10.16 -25.90 27.01
CA VAL A 55 9.70 -25.04 28.10
C VAL A 55 8.64 -24.06 27.61
N ILE A 56 8.81 -23.50 26.40
CA ILE A 56 7.80 -22.61 25.80
C ILE A 56 6.49 -23.36 25.51
N ASN A 57 6.55 -24.58 24.99
CA ASN A 57 5.37 -25.41 24.72
C ASN A 57 4.60 -25.75 26.02
N GLN A 58 5.32 -26.00 27.12
CA GLN A 58 4.70 -26.17 28.44
C GLN A 58 4.10 -24.87 28.96
N LEU A 59 4.81 -23.74 28.85
CA LEU A 59 4.30 -22.42 29.21
C LEU A 59 3.03 -22.07 28.43
N SER A 60 2.99 -22.37 27.14
CA SER A 60 1.82 -22.25 26.28
C SER A 60 0.66 -23.09 26.82
N SER A 61 0.91 -24.36 27.11
CA SER A 61 -0.11 -25.27 27.65
C SER A 61 -0.71 -24.82 29.00
N ILE A 62 0.11 -24.26 29.91
CA ILE A 62 -0.38 -23.85 31.25
C ILE A 62 -1.01 -22.45 31.27
N SER A 63 -0.63 -21.58 30.35
CA SER A 63 -1.10 -20.18 30.32
C SER A 63 -2.23 -19.95 29.33
N GLY A 64 -2.41 -20.85 28.37
CA GLY A 64 -3.33 -20.67 27.23
C GLY A 64 -2.84 -19.68 26.18
N LYS A 65 -1.63 -19.12 26.31
CA LYS A 65 -1.03 -18.26 25.29
C LYS A 65 -0.39 -19.10 24.18
N PRO A 66 -0.50 -18.70 22.91
CA PRO A 66 0.13 -19.44 21.82
C PRO A 66 1.66 -19.34 21.90
N VAL A 67 2.34 -20.35 21.34
CA VAL A 67 3.82 -20.44 21.31
C VAL A 67 4.45 -19.19 20.69
N GLY A 68 3.92 -18.72 19.55
CA GLY A 68 4.43 -17.53 18.87
C GLY A 68 4.36 -16.26 19.71
N TRP A 69 3.36 -16.13 20.60
CA TRP A 69 3.25 -14.97 21.49
C TRP A 69 4.41 -14.89 22.48
N PHE A 70 4.94 -16.02 22.95
CA PHE A 70 6.12 -15.98 23.83
C PHE A 70 7.35 -15.48 23.08
N TYR A 71 7.55 -15.90 21.84
CA TYR A 71 8.72 -15.53 21.04
C TYR A 71 8.64 -14.09 20.53
N PHE A 72 7.48 -13.69 19.99
CA PHE A 72 7.35 -12.47 19.20
C PHE A 72 6.32 -11.48 19.72
N GLY A 73 5.53 -11.83 20.73
CA GLY A 73 4.50 -10.94 21.27
C GLY A 73 3.25 -10.96 20.41
N ASP A 74 2.44 -9.91 20.40
CA ASP A 74 1.25 -9.90 19.55
C ASP A 74 1.62 -9.84 18.06
N ILE A 75 0.72 -10.26 17.16
CA ILE A 75 1.01 -10.29 15.72
C ILE A 75 1.43 -8.92 15.18
N GLU A 76 0.84 -7.84 15.70
CA GLU A 76 1.23 -6.47 15.33
C GLU A 76 2.68 -6.15 15.71
N GLU A 77 3.13 -6.62 16.88
CA GLU A 77 4.53 -6.45 17.32
C GLU A 77 5.46 -7.21 16.37
N TYR A 78 5.11 -8.43 16.00
CA TYR A 78 5.88 -9.24 15.05
C TYR A 78 5.99 -8.58 13.67
N ILE A 79 4.87 -8.08 13.12
CA ILE A 79 4.83 -7.38 11.83
C ILE A 79 5.71 -6.12 11.88
N VAL A 80 5.59 -5.32 12.94
CA VAL A 80 6.41 -4.11 13.13
C VAL A 80 7.90 -4.45 13.22
N ASP A 81 8.27 -5.39 14.08
CA ASP A 81 9.66 -5.80 14.27
C ASP A 81 10.26 -6.33 12.96
N TYR A 82 9.49 -7.12 12.19
CA TYR A 82 9.91 -7.64 10.88
C TYR A 82 10.14 -6.52 9.86
N LEU A 83 9.17 -5.62 9.68
CA LEU A 83 9.28 -4.53 8.71
C LEU A 83 10.43 -3.57 9.06
N GLN A 84 10.60 -3.24 10.35
CA GLN A 84 11.72 -2.42 10.81
C GLN A 84 13.07 -3.09 10.55
N LEU A 85 13.15 -4.41 10.75
CA LEU A 85 14.36 -5.20 10.44
C LEU A 85 14.70 -5.17 8.94
N LYS A 86 13.68 -5.12 8.07
CA LYS A 86 13.83 -4.93 6.61
C LYS A 86 14.13 -3.48 6.22
N GLY A 87 14.26 -2.58 7.19
CA GLY A 87 14.57 -1.16 6.98
C GLY A 87 13.37 -0.25 6.79
N GLN A 88 12.13 -0.78 6.88
CA GLN A 88 10.87 -0.08 6.61
C GLN A 88 10.39 0.75 7.80
N ASN A 89 11.27 1.61 8.34
CA ASN A 89 11.02 2.32 9.58
C ASN A 89 10.03 3.48 9.40
N ARG A 90 10.22 4.28 8.35
CA ARG A 90 9.44 5.47 8.07
C ARG A 90 8.01 5.12 7.71
N ILE A 91 7.79 4.11 6.85
CA ILE A 91 6.43 3.71 6.46
C ILE A 91 5.65 3.14 7.65
N VAL A 92 6.28 2.36 8.53
CA VAL A 92 5.63 1.83 9.74
C VAL A 92 5.24 2.96 10.70
N GLN A 93 6.04 4.02 10.79
CA GLN A 93 5.77 5.17 11.65
C GLN A 93 4.71 6.13 11.07
N GLU A 94 4.82 6.48 9.79
CA GLU A 94 3.94 7.43 9.12
C GLU A 94 2.59 6.79 8.72
N HIS A 95 2.58 5.47 8.44
CA HIS A 95 1.41 4.72 7.99
C HIS A 95 1.13 3.48 8.85
N PRO A 96 0.75 3.64 10.13
CA PRO A 96 0.46 2.51 11.03
C PRO A 96 -0.71 1.62 10.57
N LYS A 97 -1.48 2.07 9.57
CA LYS A 97 -2.51 1.26 8.90
C LYS A 97 -1.92 0.08 8.16
N VAL A 98 -0.67 0.15 7.68
CA VAL A 98 0.03 -0.96 7.00
C VAL A 98 0.05 -2.21 7.89
N VAL A 99 0.45 -2.04 9.16
CA VAL A 99 0.52 -3.14 10.12
C VAL A 99 -0.86 -3.78 10.34
N LYS A 100 -1.91 -2.95 10.37
CA LYS A 100 -3.29 -3.42 10.54
C LYS A 100 -3.79 -4.16 9.32
N ALA A 101 -3.53 -3.64 8.12
CA ALA A 101 -3.90 -4.27 6.86
C ALA A 101 -3.24 -5.66 6.73
N ILE A 102 -1.94 -5.76 6.98
CA ILE A 102 -1.21 -7.05 6.96
C ILE A 102 -1.83 -8.05 7.94
N LYS A 103 -2.15 -7.62 9.16
CA LYS A 103 -2.79 -8.48 10.15
C LYS A 103 -4.20 -8.92 9.72
N GLU A 104 -5.00 -8.00 9.20
CA GLU A 104 -6.38 -8.28 8.76
C GLU A 104 -6.38 -9.26 7.59
N GLU A 105 -5.50 -9.06 6.61
CA GLU A 105 -5.34 -9.97 5.47
C GLU A 105 -4.91 -11.36 5.94
N PHE A 106 -3.91 -11.43 6.84
CA PHE A 106 -3.44 -12.71 7.39
C PHE A 106 -4.56 -13.52 8.06
N TYR A 107 -5.47 -12.87 8.78
CA TYR A 107 -6.52 -13.57 9.53
C TYR A 107 -7.81 -13.81 8.76
N THR A 108 -8.18 -12.88 7.87
CA THR A 108 -9.53 -12.77 7.31
C THR A 108 -9.57 -12.60 5.79
N GLY A 109 -8.41 -12.42 5.16
CA GLY A 109 -8.28 -12.30 3.72
C GLY A 109 -8.73 -13.55 2.98
N GLU A 110 -8.93 -13.40 1.66
CA GLU A 110 -9.20 -14.54 0.77
C GLU A 110 -8.08 -15.59 0.81
N PHE A 111 -6.89 -15.17 1.28
CA PHE A 111 -5.68 -15.95 1.44
C PHE A 111 -5.46 -16.54 2.84
N LYS A 112 -6.48 -16.72 3.70
CA LYS A 112 -6.31 -17.50 4.95
C LYS A 112 -5.90 -18.93 4.63
N ASN A 113 -4.60 -19.15 4.50
CA ASN A 113 -3.98 -20.34 4.00
C ASN A 113 -2.94 -20.80 5.02
N PRO A 114 -3.05 -22.03 5.56
CA PRO A 114 -2.05 -22.58 6.48
C PRO A 114 -0.61 -22.56 5.94
N ALA A 115 -0.42 -22.51 4.61
CA ALA A 115 0.91 -22.39 4.00
C ALA A 115 1.58 -21.02 4.26
N TRP A 116 0.80 -20.00 4.67
CA TRP A 116 1.26 -18.64 4.94
C TRP A 116 1.51 -18.43 6.45
N GLU A 117 1.35 -19.48 7.25
CA GLU A 117 1.74 -19.53 8.65
C GLU A 117 3.16 -20.13 8.79
N ASN A 118 3.98 -19.51 9.62
CA ASN A 118 5.25 -20.06 10.05
C ASN A 118 5.02 -21.12 11.15
N GLU A 119 6.11 -21.76 11.61
CA GLU A 119 6.08 -22.86 12.59
C GLU A 119 5.42 -22.52 13.93
N VAL A 120 5.19 -21.24 14.23
CA VAL A 120 4.58 -20.79 15.49
C VAL A 120 3.21 -20.10 15.31
N GLY A 121 2.61 -20.21 14.12
CA GLY A 121 1.28 -19.69 13.80
C GLY A 121 1.24 -18.18 13.50
N TYR A 122 2.37 -17.61 13.07
CA TYR A 122 2.53 -16.19 12.70
C TYR A 122 2.74 -16.10 11.19
N PRO A 123 2.58 -14.92 10.56
CA PRO A 123 2.76 -14.82 9.13
C PRO A 123 4.19 -15.19 8.69
N CYS A 124 4.31 -15.98 7.62
CA CYS A 124 5.59 -16.32 7.02
C CYS A 124 6.18 -15.11 6.26
N GLU A 125 7.48 -15.15 5.96
CA GLU A 125 8.18 -14.00 5.35
C GLU A 125 7.74 -13.75 3.91
N GLU A 126 7.40 -14.80 3.17
CA GLU A 126 6.88 -14.72 1.81
C GLU A 126 5.57 -13.91 1.77
N PHE A 127 4.60 -14.23 2.65
CA PHE A 127 3.40 -13.42 2.80
C PHE A 127 3.70 -11.96 3.11
N MET A 128 4.56 -11.76 4.10
CA MET A 128 4.89 -10.43 4.59
C MET A 128 5.52 -9.58 3.49
N ASP A 129 6.45 -10.15 2.73
CA ASP A 129 7.15 -9.45 1.65
C ASP A 129 6.21 -9.18 0.46
N ASP A 130 5.41 -10.15 0.03
CA ASP A 130 4.49 -10.02 -1.10
C ASP A 130 3.40 -8.98 -0.82
N TYR A 131 2.68 -9.15 0.29
CA TYR A 131 1.56 -8.26 0.61
C TYR A 131 2.02 -6.86 0.99
N PHE A 132 3.18 -6.73 1.66
CA PHE A 132 3.77 -5.42 1.92
C PHE A 132 4.18 -4.70 0.63
N CYS A 133 4.66 -5.43 -0.39
CA CYS A 133 5.03 -4.83 -1.67
C CYS A 133 3.85 -4.09 -2.31
N GLU A 134 2.68 -4.74 -2.38
CA GLU A 134 1.45 -4.16 -2.91
C GLU A 134 1.01 -2.94 -2.09
N LEU A 135 0.96 -3.07 -0.76
CA LEU A 135 0.58 -1.95 0.13
C LEU A 135 1.52 -0.76 0.00
N GLN A 136 2.83 -1.01 -0.13
CA GLN A 136 3.82 0.04 -0.25
C GLN A 136 3.66 0.80 -1.57
N GLN A 137 3.35 0.12 -2.68
CA GLN A 137 3.12 0.78 -3.98
C GLN A 137 1.94 1.76 -3.92
N GLU A 138 0.82 1.35 -3.33
CA GLU A 138 -0.34 2.24 -3.16
C GLU A 138 0.00 3.45 -2.29
N ILE A 139 0.75 3.26 -1.20
CA ILE A 139 1.19 4.35 -0.33
C ILE A 139 2.13 5.31 -1.04
N ILE A 140 3.07 4.80 -1.84
CA ILE A 140 3.98 5.63 -2.64
C ILE A 140 3.19 6.46 -3.65
N LYS A 141 2.24 5.84 -4.37
CA LYS A 141 1.35 6.55 -5.31
C LYS A 141 0.59 7.67 -4.63
N GLU A 142 -0.06 7.39 -3.50
CA GLU A 142 -0.77 8.42 -2.73
C GLU A 142 0.16 9.56 -2.27
N GLU A 143 1.39 9.23 -1.85
CA GLU A 143 2.34 10.23 -1.38
C GLU A 143 2.84 11.12 -2.53
N ILE A 144 3.13 10.54 -3.70
CA ILE A 144 3.49 11.29 -4.91
C ILE A 144 2.36 12.23 -5.30
N GLN A 145 1.10 11.77 -5.27
CA GLN A 145 -0.06 12.62 -5.55
C GLN A 145 -0.15 13.81 -4.59
N LYS A 146 0.02 13.56 -3.27
CA LYS A 146 0.00 14.62 -2.24
C LYS A 146 1.14 15.62 -2.44
N LEU A 147 2.36 15.13 -2.71
CA LEU A 147 3.53 15.97 -2.96
C LEU A 147 3.36 16.82 -4.22
N THR A 148 2.82 16.22 -5.29
CA THR A 148 2.59 16.89 -6.57
C THR A 148 1.53 17.99 -6.44
N ALA A 149 0.40 17.68 -5.79
CA ALA A 149 -0.64 18.66 -5.49
C ALA A 149 -0.08 19.84 -4.69
N ASN A 150 0.69 19.55 -3.65
CA ASN A 150 1.33 20.57 -2.84
C ASN A 150 2.29 21.45 -3.66
N GLU A 151 3.14 20.86 -4.49
CA GLU A 151 4.07 21.63 -5.32
C GLU A 151 3.33 22.52 -6.34
N ILE A 152 2.26 22.02 -6.96
CA ILE A 152 1.41 22.77 -7.90
C ILE A 152 0.72 23.96 -7.21
N ASP A 153 0.26 23.77 -5.97
CA ASP A 153 -0.39 24.84 -5.20
C ASP A 153 0.57 25.98 -4.82
N HIS A 154 1.87 25.71 -4.80
CA HIS A 154 2.91 26.71 -4.53
C HIS A 154 3.44 27.42 -5.80
N LEU A 155 2.95 27.05 -6.99
CA LEU A 155 3.33 27.73 -8.23
C LEU A 155 2.79 29.18 -8.28
N PRO A 156 3.55 30.13 -8.84
CA PRO A 156 3.15 31.55 -8.86
C PRO A 156 1.87 31.82 -9.67
N PHE A 157 1.53 30.94 -10.62
CA PHE A 157 0.33 31.02 -11.45
C PHE A 157 -0.75 30.01 -11.03
N SER A 158 -0.62 29.35 -9.87
CA SER A 158 -1.55 28.30 -9.44
C SER A 158 -3.01 28.78 -9.34
N SER A 159 -3.22 30.05 -9.00
CA SER A 159 -4.55 30.67 -8.95
C SER A 159 -5.21 30.89 -10.32
N GLU A 160 -4.44 30.81 -11.41
CA GLU A 160 -4.94 30.92 -12.78
C GLU A 160 -5.41 29.57 -13.35
N LEU A 161 -5.03 28.47 -12.69
CA LEU A 161 -5.43 27.11 -13.07
C LEU A 161 -6.79 26.78 -12.49
N SER A 162 -7.65 26.16 -13.30
CA SER A 162 -8.88 25.54 -12.80
C SER A 162 -8.57 24.26 -12.01
N ASP A 163 -9.46 23.88 -11.09
CA ASP A 163 -9.33 22.63 -10.33
C ASP A 163 -9.18 21.42 -11.27
N ALA A 164 -9.96 21.39 -12.36
CA ALA A 164 -9.85 20.34 -13.37
C ALA A 164 -8.47 20.27 -14.04
N LYS A 165 -7.80 21.41 -14.23
CA LYS A 165 -6.43 21.44 -14.78
C LYS A 165 -5.38 21.03 -13.76
N LYS A 166 -5.57 21.37 -12.49
CA LYS A 166 -4.71 20.88 -11.41
C LYS A 166 -4.84 19.37 -11.26
N ASP A 167 -6.06 18.83 -11.24
CA ASP A 167 -6.32 17.40 -11.16
C ASP A 167 -5.71 16.65 -12.37
N GLU A 168 -5.84 17.20 -13.57
CA GLU A 168 -5.19 16.67 -14.77
C GLU A 168 -3.66 16.63 -14.62
N ALA A 169 -3.04 17.73 -14.18
CA ALA A 169 -1.60 17.80 -14.00
C ALA A 169 -1.11 16.82 -12.92
N ILE A 170 -1.80 16.74 -11.78
CA ILE A 170 -1.48 15.79 -10.70
C ILE A 170 -1.51 14.36 -11.24
N THR A 171 -2.54 14.03 -12.01
CA THR A 171 -2.71 12.70 -12.62
C THR A 171 -1.54 12.35 -13.51
N VAL A 172 -1.27 13.21 -14.49
CA VAL A 172 -0.27 12.93 -15.54
C VAL A 172 1.12 12.88 -14.94
N ILE A 173 1.48 13.85 -14.11
CA ILE A 173 2.78 13.88 -13.44
C ILE A 173 2.96 12.65 -12.54
N THR A 174 1.93 12.27 -11.77
CA THR A 174 2.00 11.06 -10.93
C THR A 174 2.20 9.81 -11.79
N SER A 175 1.44 9.66 -12.88
CA SER A 175 1.58 8.53 -13.81
C SER A 175 2.95 8.48 -14.46
N ASP A 176 3.45 9.60 -15.00
CA ASP A 176 4.77 9.69 -15.64
C ASP A 176 5.88 9.30 -14.67
N ILE A 177 5.76 9.77 -13.42
CA ILE A 177 6.66 9.42 -12.34
C ILE A 177 6.59 7.92 -12.06
N ILE A 178 5.40 7.35 -11.83
CA ILE A 178 5.25 5.91 -11.54
C ILE A 178 5.75 5.04 -12.69
N GLU A 179 5.43 5.37 -13.94
CA GLU A 179 5.90 4.63 -15.12
C GLU A 179 7.42 4.64 -15.23
N TYR A 180 8.05 5.81 -15.04
CA TYR A 180 9.50 5.90 -14.97
C TYR A 180 10.07 5.02 -13.85
N MET A 181 9.41 5.03 -12.69
CA MET A 181 9.83 4.29 -11.50
C MET A 181 9.68 2.76 -11.68
N ASP A 182 8.64 2.27 -12.34
CA ASP A 182 8.44 0.85 -12.63
C ASP A 182 9.55 0.30 -13.52
N VAL A 183 10.07 1.12 -14.44
CA VAL A 183 11.18 0.77 -15.32
C VAL A 183 12.54 0.85 -14.59
N ALA A 184 12.70 1.81 -13.67
CA ALA A 184 13.96 2.05 -12.96
C ALA A 184 14.12 1.24 -11.66
N GLY A 185 13.02 0.75 -11.06
CA GLY A 185 12.99 -0.01 -9.80
C GLY A 185 13.22 0.85 -8.54
N GLU A 186 12.89 2.14 -8.58
CA GLU A 186 13.57 3.13 -7.73
C GLU A 186 12.91 3.49 -6.38
N PHE A 187 11.63 3.22 -6.14
CA PHE A 187 11.00 3.70 -4.91
C PHE A 187 10.79 2.68 -3.81
N ASN A 188 11.65 2.85 -2.81
CA ASN A 188 11.39 2.47 -1.44
C ASN A 188 10.85 3.72 -0.72
N TYR A 189 9.74 3.58 0.02
CA TYR A 189 9.12 4.70 0.76
C TYR A 189 10.12 5.40 1.71
N GLU A 190 11.12 4.66 2.20
CA GLU A 190 12.19 5.19 3.05
C GLU A 190 13.01 6.30 2.36
N LYS A 191 13.06 6.33 1.02
CA LYS A 191 13.73 7.35 0.19
C LYS A 191 12.81 8.52 -0.19
N LYS A 192 11.97 8.97 0.75
CA LYS A 192 11.02 10.06 0.50
C LYS A 192 11.64 11.38 0.02
N ASP A 193 12.88 11.66 0.38
CA ASP A 193 13.57 12.88 -0.09
C ASP A 193 13.85 12.82 -1.60
N ASP A 194 14.14 11.63 -2.14
CA ASP A 194 14.27 11.41 -3.57
C ASP A 194 12.90 11.57 -4.28
N MET A 195 11.80 11.13 -3.64
CA MET A 195 10.43 11.33 -4.17
C MET A 195 10.14 12.82 -4.34
N ILE A 196 10.43 13.61 -3.31
CA ILE A 196 10.23 15.07 -3.31
C ILE A 196 11.03 15.72 -4.44
N LYS A 197 12.27 15.27 -4.66
CA LYS A 197 13.12 15.79 -5.73
C LYS A 197 12.54 15.49 -7.11
N VAL A 198 12.15 14.25 -7.37
CA VAL A 198 11.56 13.83 -8.65
C VAL A 198 10.27 14.60 -8.93
N VAL A 199 9.37 14.71 -7.94
CA VAL A 199 8.14 15.49 -8.06
C VAL A 199 8.41 16.93 -8.47
N LYS A 200 9.38 17.59 -7.82
CA LYS A 200 9.75 18.97 -8.16
C LYS A 200 10.27 19.11 -9.58
N GLU A 201 11.08 18.15 -10.02
CA GLU A 201 11.65 18.15 -11.37
C GLU A 201 10.56 17.96 -12.43
N GLU A 202 9.61 17.05 -12.23
CA GLU A 202 8.52 16.81 -13.18
C GLU A 202 7.50 17.95 -13.19
N VAL A 203 7.12 18.49 -12.03
CA VAL A 203 6.27 19.69 -11.95
C VAL A 203 6.89 20.88 -12.68
N ALA A 204 8.22 21.07 -12.59
CA ALA A 204 8.91 22.15 -13.28
C ALA A 204 8.96 21.99 -14.81
N LYS A 205 8.88 20.76 -15.33
CA LYS A 205 8.87 20.46 -16.77
C LYS A 205 7.47 20.48 -17.39
N PHE A 206 6.43 20.34 -16.56
CA PHE A 206 5.06 20.17 -17.02
C PHE A 206 4.48 21.44 -17.67
N ASP A 207 3.87 21.29 -18.85
CA ASP A 207 3.18 22.38 -19.55
C ASP A 207 1.70 22.43 -19.12
N PHE A 208 1.41 23.25 -18.11
CA PHE A 208 0.07 23.43 -17.56
C PHE A 208 -0.96 24.03 -18.52
N PHE A 209 -0.53 24.65 -19.62
CA PHE A 209 -1.41 25.30 -20.58
C PHE A 209 -1.70 24.44 -21.82
N ALA A 210 -0.96 23.34 -21.99
CA ALA A 210 -1.26 22.32 -22.97
C ALA A 210 -2.35 21.35 -22.50
N ASN A 211 -2.97 20.65 -23.45
CA ASN A 211 -3.78 19.47 -23.12
C ASN A 211 -2.85 18.26 -23.02
N SER A 212 -2.95 17.55 -21.90
CA SER A 212 -2.14 16.36 -21.67
C SER A 212 -2.63 15.20 -22.53
N LYS A 213 -1.69 14.36 -22.97
CA LYS A 213 -1.99 13.13 -23.68
C LYS A 213 -1.89 11.96 -22.71
N PHE A 214 -2.93 11.14 -22.72
CA PHE A 214 -3.03 9.90 -21.94
C PHE A 214 -2.72 8.70 -22.83
N GLU A 215 -2.35 7.57 -22.24
CA GLU A 215 -2.16 6.32 -22.97
C GLU A 215 -3.45 5.93 -23.71
N ASP A 216 -3.38 5.71 -25.03
CA ASP A 216 -4.55 5.43 -25.87
C ASP A 216 -4.75 3.94 -26.17
N LYS A 217 -3.97 3.07 -25.50
CA LYS A 217 -4.10 1.60 -25.54
C LYS A 217 -5.48 1.15 -25.04
N TYR A 218 -5.96 1.75 -23.95
CA TYR A 218 -7.27 1.45 -23.35
C TYR A 218 -8.29 2.56 -23.64
N LEU A 219 -9.59 2.19 -23.60
CA LEU A 219 -10.68 3.10 -23.97
C LEU A 219 -10.70 4.38 -23.12
N ILE A 220 -10.39 4.29 -21.82
CA ILE A 220 -10.46 5.44 -20.91
C ILE A 220 -9.50 6.57 -21.33
N GLY A 221 -8.23 6.26 -21.57
CA GLY A 221 -7.24 7.26 -21.99
C GLY A 221 -7.53 7.77 -23.41
N LYS A 222 -8.00 6.88 -24.31
CA LYS A 222 -8.44 7.30 -25.65
C LYS A 222 -9.61 8.27 -25.61
N LEU A 223 -10.59 8.05 -24.74
CA LEU A 223 -11.71 8.99 -24.54
C LEU A 223 -11.22 10.31 -23.95
N ILE A 224 -10.35 10.29 -22.93
CA ILE A 224 -9.77 11.53 -22.36
C ILE A 224 -9.08 12.37 -23.44
N ASN A 225 -8.32 11.71 -24.34
CA ASN A 225 -7.67 12.36 -25.46
C ASN A 225 -8.67 12.93 -26.48
N ILE A 226 -9.67 12.15 -26.89
CA ILE A 226 -10.72 12.59 -27.84
C ILE A 226 -11.47 13.80 -27.29
N LEU A 227 -11.88 13.75 -26.02
CA LEU A 227 -12.66 14.80 -25.37
C LEU A 227 -11.85 16.08 -25.14
N SER A 228 -10.52 16.04 -25.26
CA SER A 228 -9.68 17.24 -25.22
C SER A 228 -9.67 18.06 -26.53
N ASP A 229 -10.19 17.48 -27.62
CA ASP A 229 -10.19 18.10 -28.95
C ASP A 229 -11.61 18.13 -29.55
N ASN A 230 -12.05 19.34 -29.91
CA ASN A 230 -13.40 19.58 -30.43
C ASN A 230 -13.67 18.76 -31.71
N LYS A 231 -12.69 18.71 -32.64
CA LYS A 231 -12.85 18.00 -33.91
C LYS A 231 -12.94 16.49 -33.70
N GLN A 232 -12.11 15.94 -32.82
CA GLN A 232 -12.15 14.51 -32.47
C GLN A 232 -13.46 14.16 -31.75
N THR A 233 -13.95 15.04 -30.87
CA THR A 233 -15.24 14.83 -30.19
C THR A 233 -16.40 14.82 -31.19
N ILE A 234 -16.41 15.74 -32.16
CA ILE A 234 -17.39 15.75 -33.25
C ILE A 234 -17.31 14.45 -34.07
N GLN A 235 -16.09 13.94 -34.34
CA GLN A 235 -15.91 12.69 -35.06
C GLN A 235 -16.47 11.49 -34.29
N LEU A 236 -16.23 11.42 -32.97
CA LEU A 236 -16.80 10.38 -32.11
C LEU A 236 -18.33 10.44 -32.12
N LEU A 237 -18.91 11.62 -31.91
CA LEU A 237 -20.37 11.80 -31.92
C LEU A 237 -20.99 11.47 -33.27
N ASN A 238 -20.30 11.76 -34.37
CA ASN A 238 -20.74 11.36 -35.70
C ASN A 238 -20.68 9.85 -35.93
N HIS A 239 -19.67 9.17 -35.38
CA HIS A 239 -19.63 7.71 -35.42
C HIS A 239 -20.78 7.12 -34.59
N LEU A 240 -20.96 7.57 -33.35
CA LEU A 240 -22.05 7.13 -32.47
C LEU A 240 -23.44 7.41 -33.07
N SER A 241 -23.66 8.59 -33.65
CA SER A 241 -24.93 8.95 -34.29
C SER A 241 -25.24 8.03 -35.47
N LYS A 242 -24.25 7.67 -36.28
CA LYS A 242 -24.43 6.73 -37.38
C LYS A 242 -24.79 5.34 -36.89
N GLU A 243 -24.04 4.80 -35.92
CA GLU A 243 -24.28 3.47 -35.36
C GLU A 243 -25.64 3.37 -34.65
N LEU A 244 -26.04 4.42 -33.92
CA LEU A 244 -27.24 4.37 -33.07
C LEU A 244 -28.52 4.83 -33.79
N THR A 245 -28.41 5.63 -34.85
CA THR A 245 -29.57 6.27 -35.48
C THR A 245 -29.57 6.26 -37.02
N ASP A 246 -28.55 5.68 -37.65
CA ASP A 246 -28.31 5.72 -39.11
C ASP A 246 -28.22 7.15 -39.69
N ARG A 247 -27.90 8.14 -38.85
CA ARG A 247 -27.79 9.56 -39.24
C ARG A 247 -26.44 10.13 -38.90
N ALA A 248 -25.91 10.97 -39.78
CA ALA A 248 -24.70 11.73 -39.48
C ALA A 248 -24.97 12.84 -38.46
N PHE A 249 -24.05 13.00 -37.52
CA PHE A 249 -24.02 14.16 -36.63
C PHE A 249 -23.24 15.30 -37.29
N THR A 250 -23.73 16.52 -37.12
CA THR A 250 -22.99 17.73 -37.47
C THR A 250 -22.96 18.63 -36.24
N GLY A 251 -21.81 19.20 -35.90
CA GLY A 251 -21.70 20.18 -34.82
C GLY A 251 -22.44 21.50 -35.11
N LEU A 252 -22.97 21.68 -36.33
CA LEU A 252 -23.68 22.88 -36.75
C LEU A 252 -25.10 22.94 -36.13
N PHE A 253 -25.68 24.14 -36.09
CA PHE A 253 -27.08 24.37 -35.70
C PHE A 253 -27.46 23.87 -34.28
N GLY A 254 -26.61 24.14 -33.29
CA GLY A 254 -26.84 23.75 -31.89
C GLY A 254 -26.20 22.41 -31.50
N GLY A 255 -25.52 21.74 -32.44
CA GLY A 255 -24.71 20.54 -32.13
C GLY A 255 -23.49 20.85 -31.23
N GLU A 256 -22.98 22.09 -31.25
CA GLU A 256 -21.89 22.55 -30.37
C GLU A 256 -22.20 22.35 -28.88
N GLU A 257 -23.43 22.60 -28.44
CA GLU A 257 -23.85 22.42 -27.04
C GLU A 257 -23.73 20.94 -26.60
N LEU A 258 -24.04 20.00 -27.50
CA LEU A 258 -23.85 18.57 -27.24
C LEU A 258 -22.37 18.21 -27.16
N VAL A 259 -21.52 18.80 -28.01
CA VAL A 259 -20.07 18.59 -27.95
C VAL A 259 -19.53 19.08 -26.61
N GLU A 260 -19.83 20.32 -26.22
CA GLU A 260 -19.40 20.90 -24.94
C GLU A 260 -19.89 20.05 -23.76
N THR A 261 -21.17 19.66 -23.77
CA THR A 261 -21.76 18.79 -22.74
C THR A 261 -20.99 17.47 -22.61
N ILE A 262 -20.67 16.82 -23.73
CA ILE A 262 -19.95 15.54 -23.72
C ILE A 262 -18.50 15.72 -23.25
N GLN A 263 -17.84 16.83 -23.60
CA GLN A 263 -16.49 17.14 -23.12
C GLN A 263 -16.43 17.37 -21.60
N THR A 264 -17.54 17.72 -20.95
CA THR A 264 -17.61 17.82 -19.46
C THR A 264 -17.36 16.49 -18.76
N LEU A 265 -17.43 15.35 -19.46
CA LEU A 265 -17.11 14.04 -18.90
C LEU A 265 -15.59 13.87 -18.67
N ARG A 266 -14.75 14.65 -19.36
CA ARG A 266 -13.28 14.48 -19.35
C ARG A 266 -12.67 14.52 -17.94
N PRO A 267 -12.97 15.50 -17.06
CA PRO A 267 -12.42 15.50 -15.69
C PRO A 267 -12.85 14.27 -14.90
N GLY A 268 -14.08 13.79 -15.10
CA GLY A 268 -14.57 12.56 -14.47
C GLY A 268 -13.79 11.33 -14.90
N LEU A 269 -13.44 11.22 -16.19
CA LEU A 269 -12.62 10.13 -16.72
C LEU A 269 -11.18 10.18 -16.21
N ILE A 270 -10.59 11.37 -16.08
CA ILE A 270 -9.24 11.54 -15.50
C ILE A 270 -9.23 11.10 -14.02
N ASN A 271 -10.24 11.50 -13.25
CA ASN A 271 -10.36 11.06 -11.86
C ASN A 271 -10.59 9.55 -11.76
N LEU A 272 -11.35 8.97 -12.69
CA LEU A 272 -11.55 7.53 -12.76
C LEU A 272 -10.23 6.80 -13.05
N SER A 273 -9.41 7.26 -14.00
CA SER A 273 -8.10 6.65 -14.28
C SER A 273 -7.15 6.69 -13.09
N ASN A 274 -7.26 7.67 -12.19
CA ASN A 274 -6.43 7.71 -10.97
C ASN A 274 -6.73 6.59 -9.97
N LYS A 275 -8.00 6.17 -9.91
CA LYS A 275 -8.50 5.28 -8.85
C LYS A 275 -8.34 3.80 -9.18
N ILE A 276 -8.06 3.48 -10.43
CA ILE A 276 -8.03 2.11 -10.92
C ILE A 276 -6.57 1.68 -11.06
N SER A 277 -6.25 0.46 -10.64
CA SER A 277 -4.92 -0.11 -10.87
C SER A 277 -4.72 -0.54 -12.34
N ALA A 278 -3.47 -0.77 -12.74
CA ALA A 278 -3.20 -1.29 -14.09
C ALA A 278 -3.91 -2.63 -14.32
N ASP A 279 -3.88 -3.54 -13.34
CA ASP A 279 -4.52 -4.85 -13.42
C ASP A 279 -6.06 -4.73 -13.57
N GLN A 280 -6.68 -3.85 -12.78
CA GLN A 280 -8.12 -3.60 -12.89
C GLN A 280 -8.49 -2.98 -14.25
N LEU A 281 -7.61 -2.17 -14.85
CA LEU A 281 -7.79 -1.67 -16.21
C LEU A 281 -7.66 -2.80 -17.24
N GLU A 282 -6.73 -3.74 -17.06
CA GLU A 282 -6.64 -4.91 -17.94
C GLU A 282 -7.91 -5.77 -17.88
N ASP A 283 -8.47 -5.97 -16.69
CA ASP A 283 -9.72 -6.73 -16.49
C ASP A 283 -10.92 -6.16 -17.24
N TRP A 284 -10.94 -4.84 -17.51
CA TRP A 284 -12.02 -4.21 -18.27
C TRP A 284 -11.99 -4.58 -19.75
N PHE A 285 -10.84 -5.03 -20.25
CA PHE A 285 -10.59 -5.31 -21.64
C PHE A 285 -9.98 -6.71 -21.76
N GLU A 286 -10.82 -7.72 -21.48
CA GLU A 286 -10.50 -9.13 -21.72
C GLU A 286 -9.91 -9.33 -23.14
N LYS A 287 -8.91 -10.21 -23.24
CA LYS A 287 -8.30 -10.63 -24.51
C LYS A 287 -9.21 -11.54 -25.33
#